data_AF-A0A6A6UWG0-F1
#
_entry.id   AF-A0A6A6UWG0-F1
#
_cell.length_a   1.000
_cell.length_b   1.000
_cell.length_c   1.000
_cell.angle_alpha   90.00
_cell.angle_beta   90.00
_cell.angle_gamma   90.00
#
_symmetry.space_group_name_H-M   'P 1'
#
loop_
_entity.id
_entity.type
_entity.pdbx_description
1 polymer ?
#
loop_
_entity_poly.entity_id
_entity_poly.type
_entity_poly.pdbx_seq_one_letter_code
_entity_poly.pdbx_strand_id
1 'polypeptide(L)'
;MPGSSGAPGTSSPPRRRAGGYNPAIHGSYDPNADYAKATEQDEDEVGVEAAIGPGGVATSDQTYAATARFNRFTGRFQDTSLNPENHSDEAKSRRQMSAFFDVDAAASGHDGRSLKEERRRKQLSKKEVKAFKDKRREKKEEKRRAWLRD
;
A
#
# COMPACT_ATOMS: atom_id res chain seq x y z
N MET A 1 11.32 50.39 45.62
CA MET A 1 11.89 49.04 45.90
C MET A 1 10.89 48.29 46.78
N PRO A 2 10.78 46.95 46.63
CA PRO A 2 9.76 46.13 45.95
C PRO A 2 8.65 45.66 46.94
N GLY A 3 7.60 44.90 46.59
CA GLY A 3 7.39 44.03 45.45
C GLY A 3 5.97 43.44 45.36
N SER A 4 5.74 42.86 44.19
CA SER A 4 4.56 42.15 43.71
C SER A 4 4.14 41.00 44.61
N SER A 5 2.86 40.96 45.02
CA SER A 5 2.21 39.78 45.58
C SER A 5 1.47 39.01 44.47
N GLY A 6 2.24 38.38 43.58
CA GLY A 6 1.75 37.32 42.70
C GLY A 6 1.90 35.98 43.39
N ALA A 7 0.80 35.40 43.88
CA ALA A 7 0.80 34.05 44.44
C ALA A 7 0.90 33.00 43.31
N PRO A 8 1.83 32.04 43.37
CA PRO A 8 1.88 30.91 42.45
C PRO A 8 0.97 29.79 42.99
N GLY A 9 -0.02 29.34 42.19
CA GLY A 9 -0.72 28.10 42.53
C GLY A 9 -2.17 28.00 42.09
N THR A 10 -2.43 27.96 40.78
CA THR A 10 -3.67 27.38 40.26
C THR A 10 -3.39 26.43 39.11
N SER A 11 -2.45 25.50 39.30
CA SER A 11 -2.51 24.24 38.54
C SER A 11 -3.62 23.39 39.17
N SER A 12 -4.66 23.11 38.39
CA SER A 12 -5.68 22.12 38.75
C SER A 12 -4.98 20.81 39.15
N PRO A 13 -5.32 20.17 40.28
CA PRO A 13 -4.67 18.93 40.68
C PRO A 13 -4.94 17.86 39.61
N PRO A 14 -3.96 17.00 39.28
CA PRO A 14 -4.21 15.86 38.40
C PRO A 14 -5.29 15.00 39.03
N ARG A 15 -6.28 14.57 38.23
CA ARG A 15 -7.29 13.60 38.69
C ARG A 15 -6.54 12.41 39.27
N ARG A 16 -6.70 12.16 40.57
CA ARG A 16 -6.19 10.93 41.19
C ARG A 16 -6.86 9.79 40.43
N ARG A 17 -6.09 8.82 39.91
CA ARG A 17 -6.62 7.51 39.53
C ARG A 17 -7.10 6.86 40.83
N ALA A 18 -8.34 7.17 41.20
CA ALA A 18 -8.94 6.67 42.42
C ALA A 18 -9.45 5.25 42.16
N GLY A 19 -9.08 4.31 43.04
CA GLY A 19 -9.93 3.16 43.33
C GLY A 19 -9.69 1.87 42.53
N GLY A 20 -8.46 1.40 42.42
CA GLY A 20 -8.22 -0.03 42.15
C GLY A 20 -8.34 -0.84 43.45
N TYR A 21 -8.86 -2.07 43.38
CA TYR A 21 -8.98 -2.96 44.54
C TYR A 21 -7.61 -3.23 45.19
N ASN A 22 -7.45 -2.73 46.41
CA ASN A 22 -6.31 -3.03 47.29
C ASN A 22 -6.76 -3.98 48.41
N PRO A 23 -6.36 -5.27 48.39
CA PRO A 23 -6.80 -6.25 49.38
C PRO A 23 -6.35 -5.94 50.81
N ALA A 24 -5.34 -5.07 51.01
CA ALA A 24 -4.89 -4.65 52.33
C ALA A 24 -5.80 -3.58 52.98
N ILE A 25 -6.57 -2.85 52.18
CA ILE A 25 -7.48 -1.77 52.64
C ILE A 25 -8.94 -2.23 52.59
N HIS A 26 -9.30 -3.02 51.58
CA HIS A 26 -10.70 -3.35 51.28
C HIS A 26 -11.16 -4.74 51.74
N GLY A 27 -10.27 -5.55 52.34
CA GLY A 27 -10.63 -6.88 52.85
C GLY A 27 -10.85 -7.90 51.73
N SER A 28 -11.75 -8.87 51.93
CA SER A 28 -12.14 -9.83 50.88
C SER A 28 -12.90 -9.13 49.76
N TYR A 29 -12.66 -9.55 48.52
CA TYR A 29 -13.27 -8.96 47.32
C TYR A 29 -14.80 -9.06 47.39
N ASP A 30 -15.47 -7.91 47.30
CA ASP A 30 -16.93 -7.78 47.30
C ASP A 30 -17.39 -7.34 45.91
N PRO A 31 -18.05 -8.23 45.14
CA PRO A 31 -18.50 -7.94 43.78
C PRO A 31 -19.48 -6.77 43.65
N ASN A 32 -20.18 -6.36 44.72
CA ASN A 32 -21.18 -5.29 44.63
C ASN A 32 -20.66 -3.91 45.08
N ALA A 33 -19.39 -3.81 45.46
CA ALA A 33 -18.80 -2.57 45.96
C ALA A 33 -18.52 -1.55 44.85
N ASP A 34 -18.52 -0.26 45.21
CA ASP A 34 -18.37 0.86 44.26
C ASP A 34 -17.09 0.79 43.40
N TYR A 35 -16.00 0.22 43.94
CA TYR A 35 -14.75 0.05 43.19
C TYR A 35 -14.82 -1.03 42.10
N ALA A 36 -15.68 -2.05 42.25
CA ALA A 36 -15.84 -3.14 41.29
C ALA A 36 -16.74 -2.71 40.10
N LYS A 37 -17.71 -1.85 40.36
CA LYS A 37 -18.61 -1.29 39.32
C LYS A 37 -17.90 -0.31 38.39
N ALA A 38 -16.87 0.37 38.89
CA ALA A 38 -16.05 1.26 38.07
C ALA A 38 -15.28 0.47 37.00
N THR A 39 -14.78 -0.73 37.33
CA THR A 39 -14.12 -1.60 36.35
C THR A 39 -15.06 -2.15 35.28
N GLU A 40 -16.32 -2.45 35.65
CA GLU A 40 -17.36 -2.90 34.68
C GLU A 40 -17.70 -1.82 33.64
N GLN A 41 -17.77 -0.55 34.06
CA GLN A 41 -18.02 0.56 33.14
C GLN A 41 -16.84 0.81 32.19
N ASP A 42 -15.61 0.62 32.66
CA ASP A 42 -14.42 0.75 31.82
C ASP A 42 -14.34 -0.39 30.78
N GLU A 43 -14.73 -1.62 31.12
CA GLU A 43 -14.68 -2.78 30.21
C GLU A 43 -15.76 -2.76 29.12
N ASP A 44 -16.95 -2.21 29.40
CA ASP A 44 -17.99 -1.97 28.39
C ASP A 44 -17.58 -0.89 27.36
N GLU A 45 -16.80 0.13 27.76
CA GLU A 45 -16.28 1.15 26.85
C GLU A 45 -15.12 0.63 25.97
N VAL A 46 -14.23 -0.22 26.50
CA VAL A 46 -13.15 -0.81 25.68
C VAL A 46 -13.60 -1.95 24.76
N GLY A 47 -14.72 -2.62 25.05
CA GLY A 47 -15.30 -3.67 24.21
C GLY A 47 -15.83 -3.19 22.86
N VAL A 48 -16.19 -1.91 22.75
CA VAL A 48 -16.71 -1.30 21.50
C VAL A 48 -15.59 -0.82 20.57
N GLU A 49 -14.42 -0.47 21.11
CA GLU A 49 -13.31 0.06 20.31
C GLU A 49 -12.43 -1.03 19.65
N ALA A 50 -12.48 -2.27 20.14
CA ALA A 50 -11.63 -3.37 19.65
C ALA A 50 -12.13 -4.04 18.34
N ALA A 51 -13.30 -3.66 17.81
CA ALA A 51 -13.91 -4.27 16.62
C ALA A 51 -13.60 -3.57 15.29
N ILE A 52 -12.77 -2.52 15.27
CA ILE A 52 -12.47 -1.75 14.05
C ILE A 52 -11.15 -2.27 13.42
N GLY A 53 -11.24 -3.40 12.70
CA GLY A 53 -10.22 -3.84 11.75
C GLY A 53 -10.13 -2.92 10.52
N PRO A 54 -9.08 -3.04 9.67
CA PRO A 54 -8.77 -2.09 8.59
C PRO A 54 -9.66 -2.24 7.34
N GLY A 55 -10.94 -2.54 7.53
CA GLY A 55 -11.94 -2.74 6.50
C GLY A 55 -13.32 -2.57 7.12
N GLY A 56 -13.67 -1.32 7.42
CA GLY A 56 -14.93 -0.95 8.05
C GLY A 56 -16.14 -1.37 7.21
N VAL A 57 -17.09 -2.01 7.89
CA VAL A 57 -18.39 -2.44 7.37
C VAL A 57 -19.16 -1.22 6.86
N ALA A 58 -19.55 -1.25 5.58
CA ALA A 58 -20.41 -0.25 4.97
C ALA A 58 -21.83 -0.40 5.53
N THR A 59 -22.14 0.34 6.59
CA THR A 59 -23.53 0.60 6.98
C THR A 59 -24.12 1.60 5.99
N SER A 60 -25.16 1.16 5.29
CA SER A 60 -25.87 1.92 4.26
C SER A 60 -26.79 2.98 4.89
N ASP A 61 -26.20 3.90 5.62
CA ASP A 61 -26.79 5.19 5.94
C ASP A 61 -25.75 6.21 5.48
N GLN A 62 -26.15 7.17 4.65
CA GLN A 62 -25.27 8.10 3.93
C GLN A 62 -24.63 9.09 4.92
N THR A 63 -23.76 8.54 5.76
CA THR A 63 -22.93 9.24 6.71
C THR A 63 -21.83 9.84 5.87
N TYR A 64 -21.79 11.17 5.74
CA TYR A 64 -20.72 11.87 5.05
C TYR A 64 -19.38 11.54 5.74
N ALA A 65 -18.74 10.47 5.31
CA ALA A 65 -17.48 9.99 5.84
C ALA A 65 -16.35 10.51 4.95
N ALA A 66 -15.50 11.37 5.50
CA ALA A 66 -14.31 11.87 4.83
C ALA A 66 -13.06 11.30 5.52
N THR A 67 -12.26 10.55 4.77
CA THR A 67 -10.96 10.04 5.23
C THR A 67 -9.85 10.99 4.79
N ALA A 68 -9.13 11.57 5.75
CA ALA A 68 -7.98 12.43 5.50
C ALA A 68 -6.67 11.73 5.90
N ARG A 69 -5.58 12.04 5.20
CA ARG A 69 -4.23 11.54 5.52
C ARG A 69 -3.37 12.70 6.00
N PHE A 70 -2.56 12.46 7.03
CA PHE A 70 -1.67 13.46 7.61
C PHE A 70 -0.23 12.94 7.65
N ASN A 71 0.73 13.82 7.41
CA ASN A 71 2.14 13.49 7.53
C ASN A 71 2.50 13.28 9.00
N ARG A 72 3.07 12.11 9.35
CA ARG A 72 3.47 11.78 10.73
C ARG A 72 4.42 12.79 11.36
N PHE A 73 5.33 13.38 10.59
CA PHE A 73 6.38 14.26 11.12
C PHE A 73 5.96 15.73 11.20
N THR A 74 5.12 16.19 10.26
CA THR A 74 4.73 17.61 10.18
C THR A 74 3.27 17.86 10.55
N GLY A 75 2.47 16.81 10.72
CA GLY A 75 1.03 16.88 11.00
C GLY A 75 0.21 17.53 9.88
N ARG A 76 0.82 17.87 8.74
CA ARG A 76 0.14 18.53 7.62
C ARG A 76 -0.73 17.55 6.85
N PHE A 77 -1.88 18.04 6.39
CA PHE A 77 -2.74 17.30 5.46
C PHE A 77 -1.95 16.92 4.22
N GLN A 78 -2.02 15.65 3.84
CA GLN A 78 -1.43 15.13 2.62
C GLN A 78 -2.50 15.03 1.55
N ASP A 79 -2.19 15.55 0.37
CA ASP A 79 -3.05 15.41 -0.79
C ASP A 79 -3.25 13.93 -1.11
N THR A 80 -4.40 13.60 -1.67
CA THR A 80 -4.77 12.25 -2.10
C THR A 80 -3.82 11.66 -3.15
N SER A 81 -3.02 12.49 -3.82
CA SER A 81 -1.95 12.05 -4.71
C SER A 81 -0.70 11.54 -3.99
N LEU A 82 -0.47 11.92 -2.72
CA LEU A 82 0.67 11.47 -1.91
C LEU A 82 0.26 10.30 -1.01
N ASN A 83 0.10 9.13 -1.64
CA ASN A 83 -0.24 7.89 -0.95
C ASN A 83 1.00 7.03 -0.65
N PRO A 84 0.98 6.21 0.42
CA PRO A 84 2.03 5.23 0.68
C PRO A 84 2.32 4.30 -0.51
N GLU A 85 1.28 3.93 -1.28
CA GLU A 85 1.40 3.12 -2.50
C GLU A 85 2.34 3.75 -3.54
N ASN A 86 2.40 5.08 -3.57
CA ASN A 86 3.29 5.81 -4.47
C ASN A 86 4.75 5.71 -4.03
N HIS A 87 5.09 5.28 -2.82
CA HIS A 87 6.47 5.17 -2.35
C HIS A 87 7.09 3.77 -2.52
N SER A 88 6.38 2.84 -3.15
CA SER A 88 6.93 1.53 -3.54
C SER A 88 7.98 1.67 -4.65
N ASP A 89 8.92 0.72 -4.71
CA ASP A 89 9.96 0.67 -5.75
C ASP A 89 9.35 0.53 -7.16
N GLU A 90 8.25 -0.23 -7.28
CA GLU A 90 7.45 -0.37 -8.51
C GLU A 90 6.87 0.98 -8.96
N ALA A 91 6.21 1.72 -8.07
CA ALA A 91 5.64 3.02 -8.42
C ALA A 91 6.73 4.05 -8.77
N LYS A 92 7.90 3.95 -8.11
CA LYS A 92 9.06 4.79 -8.41
C LYS A 92 9.64 4.48 -9.78
N SER A 93 9.89 3.22 -10.09
CA SER A 93 10.43 2.80 -11.40
C SER A 93 9.47 3.16 -12.52
N ARG A 94 8.16 2.96 -12.32
CA ARG A 94 7.10 3.37 -13.26
C ARG A 94 7.13 4.87 -13.56
N ARG A 95 7.23 5.73 -12.54
CA ARG A 95 7.34 7.20 -12.76
C ARG A 95 8.63 7.59 -13.48
N GLN A 96 9.76 6.98 -13.13
CA GLN A 96 11.04 7.26 -13.78
C GLN A 96 11.02 6.83 -15.26
N MET A 97 10.48 5.65 -15.55
CA MET A 97 10.41 5.10 -16.91
C MET A 97 9.35 5.82 -17.78
N SER A 98 8.25 6.26 -17.19
CA SER A 98 7.19 6.99 -17.91
C SER A 98 7.65 8.31 -18.54
N ALA A 99 8.77 8.87 -18.09
CA ALA A 99 9.34 10.09 -18.68
C ALA A 99 10.04 9.83 -20.03
N PHE A 100 10.51 8.61 -20.28
CA PHE A 100 11.27 8.25 -21.47
C PHE A 100 10.57 7.24 -22.36
N PHE A 101 9.68 6.44 -21.78
CA PHE A 101 8.99 5.35 -22.44
C PHE A 101 7.50 5.46 -22.17
N ASP A 102 6.69 5.18 -23.19
CA ASP A 102 5.27 4.95 -22.99
C ASP A 102 5.09 3.56 -22.36
N VAL A 103 5.31 3.50 -21.04
CA VAL A 103 5.25 2.29 -20.23
C VAL A 103 3.86 1.65 -20.31
N ASP A 104 2.81 2.46 -20.49
CA ASP A 104 1.43 1.99 -20.52
C ASP A 104 1.04 1.38 -21.86
N ALA A 105 1.50 1.97 -22.97
CA ALA A 105 1.38 1.34 -24.28
C ALA A 105 2.20 0.04 -24.35
N ALA A 106 3.42 0.02 -23.79
CA ALA A 106 4.27 -1.16 -23.77
C ALA A 106 3.69 -2.29 -22.89
N ALA A 107 3.10 -1.96 -21.74
CA ALA A 107 2.43 -2.92 -20.88
C ALA A 107 1.17 -3.50 -21.54
N SER A 108 0.42 -2.68 -22.28
CA SER A 108 -0.82 -3.08 -22.95
C SER A 108 -0.59 -3.80 -24.28
N GLY A 109 0.54 -3.55 -24.95
CA GLY A 109 0.81 -4.02 -26.31
C GLY A 109 1.04 -5.52 -26.45
N HIS A 110 1.28 -6.23 -25.34
CA HIS A 110 1.66 -7.64 -25.36
C HIS A 110 0.56 -8.61 -24.89
N ASP A 111 -0.68 -8.17 -24.64
CA ASP A 111 -1.77 -9.06 -24.17
C ASP A 111 -1.39 -9.86 -22.90
N GLY A 112 -0.45 -9.35 -22.10
CA GLY A 112 0.16 -10.05 -20.96
C GLY A 112 1.12 -11.20 -21.31
N ARG A 113 1.47 -11.38 -22.59
CA ARG A 113 2.34 -12.44 -23.09
C ARG A 113 3.80 -12.05 -22.96
N SER A 114 4.63 -13.01 -22.59
CA SER A 114 6.07 -12.78 -22.53
C SER A 114 6.68 -12.67 -23.94
N LEU A 115 7.73 -11.87 -24.10
CA LEU A 115 8.53 -11.76 -25.34
C LEU A 115 9.00 -13.14 -25.87
N LYS A 116 9.28 -14.08 -24.95
CA LYS A 116 9.66 -15.46 -25.28
C LYS A 116 8.51 -16.22 -25.93
N GLU A 117 7.29 -16.01 -25.44
CA GLU A 117 6.09 -16.63 -25.97
C GLU A 117 5.73 -16.09 -27.36
N GLU A 118 5.91 -14.79 -27.58
CA GLU A 118 5.76 -14.18 -28.91
C GLU A 118 6.75 -14.76 -29.91
N ARG A 119 8.02 -14.86 -29.52
CA ARG A 119 9.07 -15.48 -30.34
C ARG A 119 8.78 -16.95 -30.63
N ARG A 120 8.22 -17.69 -29.65
CA ARG A 120 7.87 -19.10 -29.81
C ARG A 120 6.72 -19.33 -30.79
N ARG A 121 5.89 -18.32 -31.08
CA ARG A 121 4.84 -18.40 -32.13
C ARG A 121 5.39 -18.18 -33.53
N LYS A 122 6.61 -17.63 -33.67
CA LYS A 122 7.31 -17.44 -34.95
C LYS A 122 8.11 -18.69 -35.34
N GLN A 123 7.55 -19.89 -35.20
CA GLN A 123 8.20 -21.10 -35.68
C GLN A 123 8.01 -21.21 -37.19
N LEU A 124 9.13 -21.20 -37.91
CA LEU A 124 9.13 -21.31 -39.37
C LEU A 124 8.54 -22.66 -39.78
N SER A 125 7.49 -22.65 -40.59
CA SER A 125 6.86 -23.87 -41.08
C SER A 125 7.82 -24.69 -41.94
N LYS A 126 7.59 -25.99 -42.06
CA LYS A 126 8.44 -26.88 -42.87
C LYS A 126 8.53 -26.44 -44.35
N LYS A 127 7.47 -25.78 -44.85
CA LYS A 127 7.42 -25.18 -46.20
C LYS A 127 8.36 -23.98 -46.31
N GLU A 128 8.33 -23.09 -45.33
CA GLU A 128 9.21 -21.92 -45.29
C GLU A 128 10.68 -22.29 -45.09
N VAL A 129 10.98 -23.31 -44.27
CA VAL A 129 12.33 -23.87 -44.16
C VAL A 129 12.83 -24.40 -45.50
N LYS A 130 11.97 -25.09 -46.25
CA LYS A 130 12.31 -25.59 -47.60
C LYS A 130 12.58 -24.42 -48.56
N ALA A 131 11.71 -23.42 -48.59
CA ALA A 131 11.88 -22.23 -49.41
C ALA A 131 13.19 -21.47 -49.10
N PHE A 132 13.59 -21.39 -47.83
CA PHE A 132 14.88 -20.80 -47.45
C PHE A 132 16.08 -21.61 -47.92
N LYS A 133 16.00 -22.94 -47.88
CA LYS A 133 17.05 -23.83 -48.38
C LYS A 133 17.16 -23.75 -49.90
N ASP A 134 16.03 -23.73 -50.61
CA ASP A 134 15.97 -23.62 -52.06
C ASP A 134 16.51 -22.26 -52.53
N LYS A 135 16.09 -21.15 -51.90
CA LYS A 135 16.67 -19.81 -52.17
C LYS A 135 18.19 -19.75 -51.92
N ARG A 136 18.69 -20.42 -50.87
CA ARG A 136 20.14 -20.52 -50.62
C ARG A 136 20.85 -21.36 -51.68
N ARG A 137 20.18 -22.39 -52.21
CA ARG A 137 20.72 -23.25 -53.27
C ARG A 137 20.76 -22.50 -54.60
N GLU A 138 19.67 -21.85 -54.98
CA GLU A 138 19.58 -21.00 -56.18
C GLU A 138 20.64 -19.91 -56.18
N LYS A 139 20.81 -19.15 -55.09
CA LYS A 139 21.88 -18.14 -54.99
C LYS A 139 23.28 -18.71 -55.19
N LYS A 140 23.53 -19.93 -54.72
CA LYS A 140 24.81 -20.62 -54.92
C LYS A 140 24.96 -21.08 -56.37
N GLU A 141 23.89 -21.58 -56.98
CA GLU A 141 23.88 -22.02 -58.37
C GLU A 141 23.99 -20.85 -59.34
N GLU A 142 23.36 -19.71 -59.06
CA GLU A 142 23.51 -18.46 -59.82
C GLU A 142 24.93 -17.94 -59.72
N LYS A 143 25.53 -17.90 -58.52
CA LYS A 143 26.95 -17.55 -58.39
C LYS A 143 27.86 -18.54 -59.12
N ARG A 144 27.50 -19.83 -59.12
CA ARG A 144 28.16 -20.90 -59.87
C ARG A 144 27.88 -20.85 -61.39
N ARG A 145 26.84 -20.17 -61.83
CA ARG A 145 26.49 -20.04 -63.24
C ARG A 145 27.04 -18.73 -63.81
N ALA A 146 27.17 -17.71 -62.97
CA ALA A 146 27.79 -16.43 -63.31
C ALA A 146 29.28 -16.60 -63.65
N TRP A 147 30.07 -17.31 -62.83
CA TRP A 147 31.47 -17.61 -63.20
C TRP A 147 31.63 -18.53 -64.41
N LEU A 148 30.54 -19.19 -64.84
CA LEU A 148 30.52 -20.07 -66.02
C LEU A 148 30.04 -19.34 -67.29
N ARG A 149 29.56 -18.11 -67.14
CA ARG A 149 28.93 -17.31 -68.20
C ARG A 149 29.78 -16.10 -68.60
N ASP A 150 30.69 -15.66 -67.72
CA ASP A 150 31.89 -14.88 -68.06
C ASP A 150 33.03 -15.83 -68.46
#